data_AF-A0A3S1QRG2-F1
#
_entry.id   AF-A0A3S1QRG2-F1
#
_cell.length_a   1.000
_cell.length_b   1.000
_cell.length_c   1.000
_cell.angle_alpha   90.00
_cell.angle_beta   90.00
_cell.angle_gamma   90.00
#
_symmetry.space_group_name_H-M   'P 1'
#
loop_
_entity.id
_entity.type
_entity.pdbx_description
1 polymer ?
#
loop_
_entity_poly.entity_id
_entity_poly.type
_entity_poly.pdbx_seq_one_letter_code
_entity_poly.pdbx_strand_id
1 'polypeptide(L)'
;MRLKSFAILAALALSTAVSGCSTIGGQLFTNNYGAMTDAGYQLPRIPIEKVPARYHRQEVRYDTSEKPGTIIVDTQNKFLYFIEGDGMAMRYGIGVGREGFEWHGTAHIAL
;
A
#
# COMPACT_ATOMS: atom_id res chain seq x y z
N MET A 1 -31.29 -22.31 45.25
CA MET A 1 -30.63 -23.08 44.17
C MET A 1 -31.14 -22.69 42.76
N ARG A 2 -31.39 -21.40 42.49
CA ARG A 2 -31.78 -20.91 41.13
C ARG A 2 -31.15 -19.58 40.70
N LEU A 3 -30.44 -18.88 41.60
CA LEU A 3 -29.87 -17.56 41.30
C LEU A 3 -28.40 -17.61 40.87
N LYS A 4 -27.64 -18.63 41.30
CA LYS A 4 -26.22 -18.80 40.92
C LYS A 4 -26.04 -19.32 39.49
N SER A 5 -27.00 -20.09 38.97
CA SER A 5 -26.95 -20.68 37.63
C SER A 5 -27.18 -19.66 36.51
N PHE A 6 -27.90 -18.56 36.78
CA PHE A 6 -28.13 -17.49 35.79
C PHE A 6 -26.91 -16.59 35.59
N ALA A 7 -26.06 -16.45 36.61
CA ALA A 7 -24.86 -15.62 36.51
C ALA A 7 -23.77 -16.24 35.59
N ILE A 8 -23.77 -17.57 35.43
CA ILE A 8 -22.77 -18.26 34.60
C ILE A 8 -23.13 -18.19 33.11
N LEU A 9 -24.42 -18.18 32.75
CA LEU A 9 -24.87 -18.05 31.36
C LEU A 9 -24.68 -16.63 30.80
N ALA A 10 -24.78 -15.60 31.63
CA ALA A 10 -24.55 -14.21 31.20
C ALA A 10 -23.08 -13.92 30.88
N ALA A 11 -22.14 -14.64 31.51
CA ALA A 11 -20.70 -14.48 31.25
C ALA A 11 -20.27 -15.12 29.92
N LEU A 12 -20.96 -16.16 29.45
CA LEU A 12 -20.63 -16.85 28.19
C LEU A 12 -21.18 -16.13 26.94
N ALA A 13 -22.19 -15.27 27.12
CA ALA A 13 -22.77 -14.50 26.02
C ALA A 13 -21.97 -13.23 25.65
N LEU A 14 -21.00 -12.83 26.48
CA LEU A 14 -20.24 -11.59 26.27
C LEU A 14 -18.92 -11.80 25.51
N SER A 15 -18.53 -13.05 25.23
CA SER A 15 -17.25 -13.38 24.60
C SER A 15 -17.28 -13.36 23.06
N THR A 16 -18.45 -13.29 22.43
CA THR A 16 -18.57 -13.29 20.95
C THR A 16 -18.54 -11.91 20.31
N ALA A 17 -18.39 -10.83 21.08
CA ALA A 17 -18.33 -9.46 20.54
C ALA A 17 -16.91 -9.02 20.13
N VAL A 18 -15.90 -9.88 20.22
CA VAL A 18 -14.51 -9.57 19.77
C VAL A 18 -14.25 -10.24 18.41
N SER A 19 -14.93 -9.77 17.37
CA SER A 19 -14.62 -10.15 15.98
C SER A 19 -14.93 -8.96 15.08
N GLY A 20 -14.19 -7.87 15.29
CA GLY A 20 -14.43 -6.62 14.59
C GLY A 20 -13.23 -5.67 14.60
N CYS A 21 -12.01 -6.19 14.55
CA CYS A 21 -10.87 -5.40 14.07
C CYS A 21 -10.54 -5.90 12.66
N SER A 22 -11.38 -5.57 11.69
CA SER A 22 -10.97 -5.59 10.29
C SER A 22 -10.10 -4.36 10.08
N THR A 23 -8.80 -4.52 10.31
CA THR A 23 -7.78 -3.56 9.85
C THR A 23 -7.64 -3.69 8.32
N ILE A 24 -8.72 -3.44 7.59
CA ILE A 24 -8.70 -3.33 6.12
C ILE A 24 -8.74 -1.83 5.83
N GLY A 25 -7.63 -1.17 6.13
CA GLY A 25 -7.40 0.23 5.86
C GLY A 25 -5.90 0.40 5.70
N GLY A 26 -5.46 0.52 4.45
CA GLY A 26 -4.07 0.38 4.03
C GLY A 26 -3.09 1.06 4.98
N GLN A 27 -2.02 0.34 5.32
CA GLN A 27 -0.89 0.91 6.04
C GLN A 27 -0.37 2.10 5.23
N LEU A 28 -0.69 3.32 5.67
CA LEU A 28 -0.04 4.52 5.14
C LEU A 28 1.45 4.38 5.47
N PHE A 29 2.27 4.20 4.44
CA PHE A 29 3.73 4.06 4.54
C PHE A 29 4.43 5.39 4.93
N THR A 30 3.82 6.21 5.79
CA THR A 30 4.29 7.53 6.20
C THR A 30 5.69 7.48 6.80
N ASN A 31 6.03 6.41 7.51
CA ASN A 31 7.36 6.24 8.10
C ASN A 31 8.48 6.18 7.05
N ASN A 32 8.18 5.74 5.82
CA ASN A 32 9.17 5.66 4.73
C ASN A 32 9.45 7.02 4.07
N TYR A 33 8.66 8.05 4.36
CA TYR A 33 8.80 9.40 3.81
C TYR A 33 9.33 10.42 4.83
N GLY A 34 9.80 9.94 5.99
CA GLY A 34 10.40 10.75 7.05
C GLY A 34 11.73 11.39 6.66
N ALA A 35 12.26 12.24 7.54
CA ALA A 35 13.62 12.75 7.38
C ALA A 35 14.62 11.59 7.53
N MET A 36 15.64 11.55 6.67
CA MET A 36 16.64 10.48 6.66
C MET A 36 18.02 11.02 6.29
N THR A 37 19.08 10.29 6.64
CA THR A 37 20.44 10.58 6.18
C THR A 37 20.82 9.55 5.12
N ASP A 38 21.17 10.00 3.92
CA ASP A 38 21.58 9.15 2.80
C ASP A 38 22.90 9.64 2.20
N ALA A 39 23.87 8.74 2.03
CA ALA A 39 25.22 9.05 1.56
C ALA A 39 25.89 10.27 2.26
N GLY A 40 25.59 10.50 3.54
CA GLY A 40 26.11 11.64 4.31
C GLY A 40 25.31 12.95 4.17
N TYR A 41 24.25 12.97 3.36
CA TYR A 41 23.34 14.10 3.20
C TYR A 41 22.12 13.95 4.11
N GLN A 42 21.75 15.01 4.82
CA GLN A 42 20.51 15.06 5.60
C GLN A 42 19.36 15.47 4.68
N LEU A 43 18.47 14.51 4.40
CA LEU A 43 17.27 14.73 3.60
C LEU A 43 16.11 15.11 4.51
N PRO A 44 15.40 16.23 4.24
CA PRO A 44 14.22 16.59 5.01
C PRO A 44 13.07 15.61 4.71
N ARG A 45 12.10 15.57 5.62
CA ARG A 45 10.85 14.83 5.42
C ARG A 45 10.14 15.31 4.15
N ILE A 46 9.63 14.37 3.36
CA ILE A 46 8.77 14.69 2.21
C ILE A 46 7.36 15.03 2.73
N PRO A 47 6.79 16.19 2.35
CA PRO A 47 5.46 16.60 2.80
C PRO A 47 4.37 15.85 2.02
N ILE A 48 4.16 14.57 2.34
CA ILE A 48 3.21 13.68 1.66
C ILE A 48 1.77 14.19 1.74
N GLU A 49 1.46 15.00 2.75
CA GLU A 49 0.19 15.70 2.90
C GLU A 49 -0.12 16.67 1.75
N LYS A 50 0.89 17.12 1.00
CA LYS A 50 0.70 17.94 -0.21
C LYS A 50 0.46 17.10 -1.46
N VAL A 51 0.64 15.78 -1.39
CA VAL A 51 0.37 14.85 -2.48
C VAL A 51 -1.05 14.32 -2.33
N PRO A 52 -1.90 14.37 -3.37
CA PRO A 52 -3.24 13.79 -3.30
C PRO A 52 -3.21 12.31 -2.92
N ALA A 53 -4.08 11.88 -2.01
CA ALA A 53 -4.09 10.52 -1.44
C ALA A 53 -4.15 9.40 -2.50
N ARG A 54 -4.77 9.65 -3.65
CA ARG A 54 -4.81 8.69 -4.78
C ARG A 54 -3.44 8.32 -5.33
N TYR A 55 -2.43 9.17 -5.14
CA TYR A 55 -1.06 8.98 -5.63
C TYR A 55 -0.10 8.47 -4.55
N HIS A 56 -0.60 8.25 -3.33
CA HIS A 56 0.20 7.64 -2.28
C HIS A 56 0.51 6.18 -2.64
N ARG A 57 1.62 5.68 -2.10
CA ARG A 57 1.99 4.27 -2.22
C ARG A 57 0.90 3.39 -1.61
N GLN A 58 0.38 2.44 -2.39
CA GLN A 58 -0.72 1.58 -1.98
C GLN A 58 -0.52 0.18 -2.57
N GLU A 59 -0.72 -0.84 -1.76
CA GLU A 59 -0.87 -2.20 -2.25
C GLU A 59 -2.26 -2.37 -2.88
N VAL A 60 -2.31 -2.87 -4.10
CA VAL A 60 -3.55 -3.02 -4.86
C VAL A 60 -3.60 -4.40 -5.52
N ARG A 61 -4.81 -4.92 -5.72
CA ARG A 61 -5.01 -6.03 -6.65
C ARG A 61 -4.67 -5.56 -8.05
N TYR A 62 -3.87 -6.36 -8.75
CA TYR A 62 -3.45 -6.07 -10.12
C TYR A 62 -3.35 -7.38 -10.89
N ASP A 63 -4.26 -7.56 -11.85
CA ASP A 63 -4.29 -8.76 -12.69
C ASP A 63 -3.33 -8.55 -13.87
N THR A 64 -2.32 -9.41 -13.97
CA THR A 64 -1.30 -9.36 -15.00
C THR A 64 -0.67 -10.73 -15.21
N SER A 65 -0.20 -10.98 -16.43
CA SER A 65 0.63 -12.14 -16.75
C SER A 65 2.13 -11.90 -16.53
N GLU A 66 2.50 -10.67 -16.17
CA GLU A 66 3.89 -10.32 -15.89
C GLU A 66 4.39 -10.98 -14.60
N LYS A 67 5.67 -11.32 -14.57
CA LYS A 67 6.28 -11.99 -13.43
C LYS A 67 6.45 -11.03 -12.24
N PRO A 68 6.43 -11.55 -10.99
CA PRO A 68 6.88 -10.77 -9.84
C PRO A 68 8.26 -10.14 -10.06
N GLY A 69 8.43 -8.90 -9.64
CA GLY A 69 9.62 -8.08 -9.90
C GLY A 69 9.52 -7.20 -11.15
N THR A 70 8.53 -7.41 -12.02
CA THR A 70 8.29 -6.52 -13.17
C THR A 70 7.73 -5.17 -12.72
N ILE A 71 8.11 -4.11 -13.42
CA ILE A 71 7.55 -2.76 -13.28
C ILE A 71 6.68 -2.47 -14.50
N ILE A 72 5.42 -2.13 -14.27
CA ILE A 72 4.49 -1.66 -15.31
C ILE A 72 4.25 -0.17 -15.09
N VAL A 73 4.43 0.64 -16.14
CA VAL A 73 4.25 2.09 -16.09
C VAL A 73 3.04 2.47 -16.93
N ASP A 74 2.02 3.03 -16.29
CA ASP A 74 0.84 3.61 -16.93
C ASP A 74 0.98 5.14 -16.92
N THR A 75 1.47 5.68 -18.04
CA THR A 75 1.71 7.11 -18.21
C THR A 75 0.42 7.92 -18.34
N GLN A 76 -0.69 7.30 -18.79
CA GLN A 76 -1.98 7.97 -18.92
C GLN A 76 -2.59 8.24 -17.55
N ASN A 77 -2.63 7.21 -16.69
CA ASN A 77 -3.17 7.34 -15.34
C ASN A 77 -2.16 7.85 -14.31
N LYS A 78 -0.88 7.97 -14.71
CA LYS A 78 0.24 8.43 -13.88
C LYS A 78 0.50 7.52 -12.70
N PHE A 79 0.52 6.22 -12.97
CA PHE A 79 0.83 5.19 -11.99
C PHE A 79 1.95 4.28 -12.45
N LEU A 80 2.75 3.84 -11.48
CA LEU A 80 3.70 2.75 -11.62
C LEU A 80 3.25 1.60 -10.73
N TYR A 81 3.34 0.38 -11.23
CA TYR A 81 3.00 -0.85 -10.53
C TYR A 81 4.22 -1.74 -10.45
N PHE A 82 4.65 -2.06 -9.24
CA PHE A 82 5.66 -3.07 -8.98
C PHE A 82 4.96 -4.38 -8.63
N ILE A 83 5.13 -5.42 -9.46
CA ILE A 83 4.41 -6.68 -9.31
C ILE A 83 5.05 -7.51 -8.18
N GLU A 84 4.27 -7.85 -7.16
CA GLU A 84 4.75 -8.58 -5.97
C GLU A 84 4.45 -10.09 -6.05
N GLY A 85 3.36 -10.48 -6.73
CA GLY A 85 2.86 -11.86 -6.81
C GLY A 85 1.42 -11.97 -6.32
N ASP A 86 0.83 -13.16 -6.38
CA ASP A 86 -0.53 -13.44 -5.87
C ASP A 86 -1.65 -12.51 -6.38
N GLY A 87 -1.46 -11.92 -7.57
CA GLY A 87 -2.38 -10.93 -8.14
C GLY A 87 -2.35 -9.57 -7.44
N MET A 88 -1.22 -9.25 -6.79
CA MET A 88 -0.97 -8.02 -6.05
C MET A 88 0.18 -7.23 -6.67
N ALA A 89 0.10 -5.91 -6.56
CA ALA A 89 1.15 -4.99 -6.93
C ALA A 89 1.21 -3.80 -5.98
N MET A 90 2.42 -3.29 -5.78
CA MET A 90 2.64 -2.03 -5.11
C MET A 90 2.49 -0.89 -6.13
N ARG A 91 1.47 -0.06 -5.96
CA ARG A 91 1.19 1.11 -6.82
C ARG A 91 1.82 2.38 -6.26
N TYR A 92 2.43 3.16 -7.14
CA TYR A 92 3.04 4.45 -6.86
C TYR A 92 2.48 5.51 -7.81
N GLY A 93 2.21 6.72 -7.31
CA GLY A 93 1.98 7.88 -8.17
C GLY A 93 3.29 8.36 -8.80
N ILE A 94 3.25 8.71 -10.09
CA ILE A 94 4.44 9.17 -10.82
C ILE A 94 4.21 10.53 -11.48
N GLY A 95 5.29 11.28 -11.67
CA GLY A 95 5.32 12.41 -12.59
C GLY A 95 5.79 11.93 -13.97
N VAL A 96 5.10 12.35 -15.03
CA VAL A 96 5.47 12.03 -16.41
C VAL A 96 5.90 13.31 -17.12
N GLY A 97 7.16 13.36 -17.56
CA GLY A 97 7.68 14.44 -18.40
C GLY A 97 7.23 14.29 -19.86
N ARG A 98 7.54 15.28 -20.71
CA ARG A 98 7.15 15.26 -22.13
C ARG A 98 7.63 14.02 -22.88
N GLU A 99 8.91 13.68 -22.73
CA GLU A 99 9.53 12.52 -23.36
C GLU A 99 8.88 11.19 -22.94
N GLY A 100 8.38 11.12 -21.71
CA GLY A 100 7.68 9.93 -21.19
C GLY A 100 6.33 9.66 -21.85
N PHE A 101 5.76 10.63 -22.59
CA PHE A 101 4.56 10.40 -23.41
C PHE A 101 4.88 9.92 -24.82
N GLU A 102 6.11 10.11 -25.29
CA GLU A 102 6.54 9.73 -26.64
C GLU A 102 7.07 8.29 -26.67
N TRP A 103 7.62 7.83 -25.55
CA TRP A 103 8.20 6.49 -25.44
C TRP A 103 7.21 5.45 -24.91
N HIS A 104 7.26 4.27 -25.53
CA HIS A 104 6.47 3.10 -25.16
C HIS A 104 7.32 1.86 -25.45
N GLY A 105 7.29 0.87 -24.56
CA GLY A 105 7.94 -0.42 -24.82
C GLY A 105 8.39 -1.11 -23.54
N THR A 106 9.17 -2.18 -23.75
CA THR A 106 9.81 -2.94 -22.68
C THR A 106 11.26 -2.52 -22.57
N ALA A 107 11.72 -2.26 -21.35
CA ALA A 107 13.12 -1.98 -21.06
C ALA A 107 13.62 -2.95 -19.98
N HIS A 108 14.91 -3.26 -20.03
CA HIS A 108 15.59 -4.03 -18.99
C HIS A 108 16.49 -3.09 -18.19
N ILE A 109 16.33 -3.08 -16.87
CA ILE A 109 17.20 -2.31 -15.97
C ILE A 109 18.43 -3.16 -15.68
N ALA A 110 19.56 -2.82 -16.30
CA ALA A 110 20.84 -3.44 -16.02
C ALA A 110 21.47 -2.83 -14.76
N LEU A 111 22.15 -3.67 -13.98
CA LEU A 111 22.95 -3.28 -12.80
C LEU A 111 24.35 -2.83 -13.20
#